data_AF-A0A098LHR3-F1
#
_entry.id   AF-A0A098LHR3-F1
#
_cell.length_a   1.000
_cell.length_b   1.000
_cell.length_c   1.000
_cell.angle_alpha   90.00
_cell.angle_beta   90.00
_cell.angle_gamma   90.00
#
_symmetry.space_group_name_H-M   'P 1'
#
loop_
_entity.id
_entity.type
_entity.pdbx_description
1 polymer ?
#
loop_
_entity_poly.entity_id
_entity_poly.type
_entity_poly.pdbx_seq_one_letter_code
_entity_poly.pdbx_strand_id
1 'polypeptide(L)'
;MLLSIKRLKILSLAFLSYGAALNSGYSQTEKDFTPLAYSSEYPESFSENYREKIQTLVSNEKTLSKKRAYKFYLNLYQSKAQYFSSGQIYFENKLHKYVNSVAEKLFAKNPSILSKIKIYVSRNTSANAYAMPDGTILIHVGLLARVENEAQLAAIIAHETAHVELQHAIKNLSKMESIKSQETNFENDERDNFRSLKYSREDEFEADSKAIQYMMNSEYDPSELPKILEIIENENYFKIDKLQENLNKYLFSDLLTADTLWFKEDNSESSEKSKSLFGAENDDLYSTHPDMNKRVSAAKEILNLIEFKGTDKVINLMGNQSKEIKNIALFECIEGMEKDAEYNTGLYLTLYALEKNPDNLYLKTSIVKNLYWLSFYKEINCLDKVISNSGRACKENFDLFNIFLTKIPHNELKKLMFNYTKKNLESCQTKDDFFFYYGLGSEMYLGKDPSKLIFNQYLLKFPSGKFITTAKAKIQ
;
A
#
# COMPACT_ATOMS: atom_id res chain seq x y z
N MET A 1 35.38 4.09 0.56
CA MET A 1 34.29 4.54 1.46
C MET A 1 32.91 4.50 0.79
N LEU A 2 32.75 4.95 -0.45
CA LEU A 2 31.48 4.88 -1.23
C LEU A 2 30.98 3.46 -1.62
N LEU A 3 31.86 2.45 -1.61
CA LEU A 3 31.50 1.04 -1.88
C LEU A 3 30.91 0.30 -0.67
N SER A 4 30.97 0.89 0.54
CA SER A 4 30.48 0.24 1.77
C SER A 4 28.97 0.44 2.02
N ILE A 5 28.36 1.45 1.40
CA ILE A 5 26.93 1.77 1.57
C ILE A 5 26.03 0.85 0.73
N LYS A 6 26.54 0.27 -0.38
CA LYS A 6 25.78 -0.70 -1.18
C LYS A 6 25.65 -2.09 -0.51
N ARG A 7 26.50 -2.42 0.46
CA ARG A 7 26.51 -3.75 1.12
C ARG A 7 25.62 -3.86 2.36
N LEU A 8 25.02 -2.77 2.86
CA LEU A 8 24.01 -2.84 3.92
C LEU A 8 22.59 -3.15 3.42
N LYS A 9 22.38 -3.35 2.11
CA LYS A 9 21.07 -3.63 1.50
C LYS A 9 20.71 -5.12 1.39
N ILE A 10 21.51 -6.03 1.97
CA ILE A 10 21.22 -7.47 1.94
C ILE A 10 21.45 -8.03 3.33
N LEU A 11 20.50 -7.78 4.23
CA LEU A 11 20.29 -8.58 5.45
C LEU A 11 18.80 -8.57 5.86
N SER A 12 17.88 -8.46 4.88
CA SER A 12 16.51 -8.94 5.05
C SER A 12 16.50 -10.43 4.76
N LEU A 13 17.02 -11.22 5.69
CA LEU A 13 16.85 -12.67 5.68
C LEU A 13 15.36 -12.96 5.75
N ALA A 14 14.79 -13.33 4.60
CA ALA A 14 13.50 -13.98 4.50
C ALA A 14 13.55 -15.25 5.37
N PHE A 15 12.97 -15.19 6.56
CA PHE A 15 12.67 -16.38 7.33
C PHE A 15 11.16 -16.62 7.29
N LEU A 16 10.82 -17.81 6.81
CA LEU A 16 9.51 -18.44 6.92
C LEU A 16 9.03 -18.34 8.36
N SER A 17 8.06 -17.46 8.62
CA SER A 17 7.20 -17.60 9.78
C SER A 17 6.06 -18.52 9.39
N TYR A 18 6.22 -19.81 9.68
CA TYR A 18 5.10 -20.76 9.64
C TYR A 18 4.24 -20.50 10.88
N GLY A 19 3.46 -19.43 10.85
CA GLY A 19 2.43 -19.14 11.83
C GLY A 19 1.15 -19.83 11.39
N ALA A 20 0.86 -21.01 11.94
CA ALA A 20 -0.48 -21.58 11.85
C ALA A 20 -1.44 -20.59 12.55
N ALA A 21 -2.18 -19.81 11.76
CA ALA A 21 -3.24 -18.96 12.28
C ALA A 21 -4.37 -19.87 12.79
N LEU A 22 -4.33 -20.18 14.09
CA LEU A 22 -5.46 -20.77 14.77
C LEU A 22 -6.62 -19.77 14.71
N ASN A 23 -7.71 -20.18 14.06
CA ASN A 23 -9.01 -19.51 14.07
C ASN A 23 -9.50 -19.39 15.52
N SER A 24 -9.13 -18.30 16.18
CA SER A 24 -9.84 -17.80 17.36
C SER A 24 -10.74 -16.66 16.88
N GLY A 25 -11.99 -16.65 17.33
CA GLY A 25 -13.06 -15.74 16.86
C GLY A 25 -12.88 -14.26 17.21
N TYR A 26 -11.64 -13.77 17.32
CA TYR A 26 -11.30 -12.36 17.50
C TYR A 26 -10.65 -11.82 16.22
N SER A 27 -10.98 -10.57 15.85
CA SER A 27 -10.36 -9.92 14.70
C SER A 27 -8.83 -9.87 14.88
N GLN A 28 -8.08 -10.24 13.84
CA GLN A 28 -6.61 -10.23 13.80
C GLN A 28 -6.01 -8.84 14.03
N THR A 29 -6.82 -7.77 14.12
CA THR A 29 -6.38 -6.38 14.22
C THR A 29 -6.78 -5.68 15.53
N GLU A 30 -7.54 -6.33 16.41
CA GLU A 30 -8.07 -5.68 17.62
C GLU A 30 -6.98 -5.45 18.69
N LYS A 31 -6.28 -6.50 19.11
CA LYS A 31 -5.29 -6.43 20.20
C LYS A 31 -3.85 -6.55 19.73
N ASP A 32 -3.64 -7.27 18.64
CA ASP A 32 -2.33 -7.50 18.06
C ASP A 32 -2.51 -7.61 16.54
N PHE A 33 -1.43 -7.87 15.80
CA PHE A 33 -1.47 -8.24 14.39
C PHE A 33 -0.24 -9.07 14.03
N THR A 34 -0.46 -10.03 13.15
CA THR A 34 0.61 -10.80 12.51
C THR A 34 0.52 -10.54 11.02
N PRO A 35 1.54 -9.94 10.39
CA PRO A 35 1.54 -9.75 8.94
C PRO A 35 1.29 -11.06 8.20
N LEU A 36 0.48 -10.98 7.15
CA LEU A 36 0.17 -12.09 6.28
C LEU A 36 1.45 -12.61 5.65
N ALA A 37 1.66 -13.92 5.71
CA ALA A 37 2.87 -14.55 5.19
C ALA A 37 3.06 -14.30 3.70
N TYR A 38 4.33 -14.18 3.27
CA TYR A 38 4.65 -14.28 1.85
C TYR A 38 4.44 -15.72 1.44
N SER A 39 3.55 -15.95 0.47
CA SER A 39 3.39 -17.29 -0.08
C SER A 39 4.65 -17.65 -0.85
N SER A 40 5.31 -18.74 -0.45
CA SER A 40 6.31 -19.43 -1.27
C SER A 40 5.65 -20.36 -2.29
N GLU A 41 4.37 -20.69 -2.10
CA GLU A 41 3.59 -21.56 -2.96
C GLU A 41 2.82 -20.73 -3.99
N TYR A 42 3.13 -20.99 -5.25
CA TYR A 42 2.55 -20.35 -6.41
C TYR A 42 1.40 -21.21 -6.92
N PRO A 43 0.18 -20.69 -7.11
CA PRO A 43 -0.91 -21.52 -7.62
C PRO A 43 -0.54 -22.09 -8.98
N GLU A 44 -0.76 -23.40 -9.19
CA GLU A 44 -0.43 -24.09 -10.45
C GLU A 44 -1.06 -23.40 -11.67
N SER A 45 -2.19 -22.72 -11.49
CA SER A 45 -2.85 -21.90 -12.52
C SER A 45 -1.98 -20.80 -13.13
N PHE A 46 -0.88 -20.42 -12.49
CA PHE A 46 0.08 -19.46 -13.04
C PHE A 46 1.34 -20.12 -13.61
N SER A 47 1.47 -21.44 -13.45
CA SER A 47 2.46 -22.27 -14.15
C SER A 47 1.94 -22.79 -15.50
N GLU A 48 0.70 -22.44 -15.84
CA GLU A 48 0.06 -22.76 -17.11
C GLU A 48 0.96 -22.43 -18.31
N ASN A 49 0.85 -23.23 -19.36
CA ASN A 49 1.52 -22.99 -20.63
C ASN A 49 0.99 -21.71 -21.28
N TYR A 50 1.61 -20.56 -20.96
CA TYR A 50 1.23 -19.26 -21.51
C TYR A 50 1.26 -19.23 -23.04
N ARG A 51 1.99 -20.14 -23.71
CA ARG A 51 2.03 -20.18 -25.19
C ARG A 51 0.66 -20.44 -25.80
N GLU A 52 -0.10 -21.40 -25.28
CA GLU A 52 -1.42 -21.74 -25.83
C GLU A 52 -2.39 -20.58 -25.62
N LYS A 53 -2.40 -19.97 -24.42
CA LYS A 53 -3.21 -18.79 -24.14
C LYS A 53 -2.86 -17.61 -25.04
N ILE A 54 -1.57 -17.32 -25.22
CA ILE A 54 -1.11 -16.28 -26.13
C ILE A 54 -1.60 -16.57 -27.55
N GLN A 55 -1.48 -17.81 -28.03
CA GLN A 55 -1.96 -18.18 -29.36
C GLN A 55 -3.46 -17.94 -29.51
N THR A 56 -4.28 -18.34 -28.52
CA THR A 56 -5.73 -18.09 -28.53
C THR A 56 -6.05 -16.59 -28.54
N LEU A 57 -5.42 -15.81 -27.67
CA LEU A 57 -5.62 -14.35 -27.58
C LEU A 57 -5.22 -13.66 -28.89
N VAL A 58 -4.06 -14.02 -29.45
CA VAL A 58 -3.58 -13.50 -30.74
C VAL A 58 -4.51 -13.89 -31.88
N SER A 59 -5.07 -15.11 -31.87
CA SER A 59 -6.00 -15.57 -32.91
C SER A 59 -7.31 -14.79 -32.88
N ASN A 60 -7.80 -14.47 -31.69
CA ASN A 60 -9.03 -13.69 -31.48
C ASN A 60 -8.83 -12.18 -31.62
N GLU A 61 -7.59 -11.69 -31.62
CA GLU A 61 -7.27 -10.26 -31.75
C GLU A 61 -7.61 -9.72 -33.15
N LYS A 62 -8.37 -8.63 -33.20
CA LYS A 62 -8.84 -7.99 -34.44
C LYS A 62 -8.24 -6.60 -34.67
N THR A 63 -7.71 -5.96 -33.63
CA THR A 63 -7.27 -4.56 -33.69
C THR A 63 -5.80 -4.43 -34.07
N LEU A 64 -4.96 -5.32 -33.53
CA LEU A 64 -3.51 -5.32 -33.75
C LEU A 64 -3.10 -6.36 -34.81
N SER A 65 -1.97 -6.10 -35.48
CA SER A 65 -1.34 -7.14 -36.31
C SER A 65 -0.97 -8.36 -35.46
N LYS A 66 -1.11 -9.57 -36.02
CA LYS A 66 -0.85 -10.82 -35.27
C LYS A 66 0.55 -10.87 -34.64
N LYS A 67 1.57 -10.38 -35.36
CA LYS A 67 2.95 -10.28 -34.86
C LYS A 67 3.07 -9.36 -33.63
N ARG A 68 2.41 -8.21 -33.66
CA ARG A 68 2.44 -7.24 -32.55
C ARG A 68 1.62 -7.71 -31.35
N ALA A 69 0.42 -8.25 -31.60
CA ALA A 69 -0.38 -8.89 -30.57
C ALA A 69 0.42 -9.98 -29.86
N TYR A 70 1.12 -10.83 -30.61
CA TYR A 70 1.97 -11.89 -30.05
C TYR A 70 3.10 -11.32 -29.18
N LYS A 71 3.85 -10.31 -29.67
CA LYS A 71 4.91 -9.66 -28.88
C LYS A 71 4.35 -9.03 -27.60
N PHE A 72 3.21 -8.34 -27.70
CA PHE A 72 2.56 -7.70 -26.55
C PHE A 72 2.14 -8.73 -25.50
N TYR A 73 1.37 -9.75 -25.88
CA TYR A 73 0.92 -10.78 -24.94
C TYR A 73 2.10 -11.56 -24.36
N LEU A 74 3.15 -11.87 -25.14
CA LEU A 74 4.36 -12.50 -24.63
C LEU A 74 5.01 -11.67 -23.51
N ASN A 75 5.21 -10.37 -23.75
CA ASN A 75 5.79 -9.47 -22.75
C ASN A 75 4.90 -9.31 -21.51
N LEU A 76 3.58 -9.20 -21.71
CA LEU A 76 2.59 -9.11 -20.64
C LEU A 76 2.67 -10.35 -19.74
N TYR A 77 2.65 -11.55 -20.33
CA TYR A 77 2.69 -12.80 -19.56
C TYR A 77 4.03 -13.04 -18.88
N GLN A 78 5.15 -12.63 -19.48
CA GLN A 78 6.46 -12.67 -18.82
C GLN A 78 6.51 -11.74 -17.60
N SER A 79 6.07 -10.49 -17.77
CA SER A 79 6.03 -9.49 -16.69
C SER A 79 5.08 -9.93 -15.57
N LYS A 80 3.92 -10.48 -15.94
CA LYS A 80 2.95 -11.07 -15.01
C LYS A 80 3.54 -12.23 -14.24
N ALA A 81 4.19 -13.18 -14.90
CA ALA A 81 4.83 -14.33 -14.24
C ALA A 81 5.92 -13.87 -13.25
N GLN A 82 6.76 -12.90 -13.63
CA GLN A 82 7.78 -12.33 -12.75
C GLN A 82 7.16 -11.64 -11.53
N TYR A 83 6.14 -10.81 -11.73
CA TYR A 83 5.47 -10.10 -10.63
C TYR A 83 4.76 -11.07 -9.68
N PHE A 84 4.02 -12.04 -10.21
CA PHE A 84 3.26 -12.99 -9.39
C PHE A 84 4.16 -13.99 -8.65
N SER A 85 5.35 -14.31 -9.18
CA SER A 85 6.35 -15.15 -8.50
C SER A 85 7.23 -14.39 -7.51
N SER A 86 7.16 -13.06 -7.45
CA SER A 86 8.00 -12.25 -6.55
C SER A 86 7.53 -12.23 -5.08
N GLY A 87 6.43 -12.91 -4.75
CA GLY A 87 5.81 -12.87 -3.42
C GLY A 87 4.97 -11.62 -3.14
N GLN A 88 4.80 -10.75 -4.15
CA GLN A 88 4.06 -9.48 -4.05
C GLN A 88 2.53 -9.64 -4.14
N ILE A 89 2.02 -10.85 -4.24
CA ILE A 89 0.57 -11.12 -4.33
C ILE A 89 0.08 -11.85 -3.08
N TYR A 90 -1.07 -11.41 -2.61
CA TYR A 90 -1.85 -12.10 -1.59
C TYR A 90 -2.69 -13.20 -2.24
N PHE A 91 -2.46 -14.45 -1.84
CA PHE A 91 -3.20 -15.62 -2.32
C PHE A 91 -3.98 -16.27 -1.18
N GLU A 92 -5.21 -16.70 -1.49
CA GLU A 92 -6.10 -17.49 -0.62
C GLU A 92 -6.34 -16.98 0.82
N ASN A 93 -5.95 -15.73 1.08
CA ASN A 93 -6.13 -15.08 2.37
C ASN A 93 -7.41 -14.25 2.42
N LYS A 94 -7.66 -13.62 3.58
CA LYS A 94 -8.86 -12.82 3.82
C LYS A 94 -9.04 -11.69 2.80
N LEU A 95 -7.97 -10.99 2.41
CA LEU A 95 -8.03 -9.90 1.43
C LEU A 95 -8.43 -10.42 0.05
N HIS A 96 -7.75 -11.47 -0.43
CA HIS A 96 -8.00 -12.07 -1.74
C HIS A 96 -9.42 -12.63 -1.86
N LYS A 97 -9.88 -13.37 -0.83
CA LYS A 97 -11.24 -13.94 -0.80
C LYS A 97 -12.30 -12.84 -0.76
N TYR A 98 -12.08 -11.79 0.01
CA TYR A 98 -13.02 -10.69 0.12
C TYR A 98 -13.21 -9.96 -1.21
N VAL A 99 -12.13 -9.54 -1.90
CA VAL A 99 -12.26 -8.82 -3.18
C VAL A 99 -12.98 -9.66 -4.25
N ASN A 100 -12.74 -10.97 -4.30
CA ASN A 100 -13.44 -11.86 -5.21
C ASN A 100 -14.93 -12.01 -4.83
N SER A 101 -15.26 -12.11 -3.54
CA SER A 101 -16.67 -12.14 -3.10
C SER A 101 -17.45 -10.86 -3.46
N VAL A 102 -16.78 -9.70 -3.45
CA VAL A 102 -17.38 -8.43 -3.89
C VAL A 102 -17.69 -8.46 -5.38
N ALA A 103 -16.79 -8.99 -6.20
CA ALA A 103 -17.00 -9.16 -7.64
C ALA A 103 -18.12 -10.17 -7.95
N GLU A 104 -18.20 -11.27 -7.21
CA GLU A 104 -19.29 -12.26 -7.31
C GLU A 104 -20.65 -11.60 -7.07
N LYS A 105 -20.77 -10.77 -6.02
CA LYS A 105 -22.00 -10.00 -5.75
C LYS A 105 -22.30 -8.96 -6.84
N LEU A 106 -21.28 -8.20 -7.26
CA LEU A 106 -21.41 -7.15 -8.27
C LEU A 106 -21.94 -7.72 -9.60
N PHE A 107 -21.45 -8.89 -10.00
CA PHE A 107 -21.81 -9.53 -11.27
C PHE A 107 -22.73 -10.75 -11.11
N ALA A 108 -23.44 -10.89 -9.98
CA ALA A 108 -24.34 -12.02 -9.73
C ALA A 108 -25.41 -12.20 -10.82
N LYS A 109 -25.88 -11.09 -11.41
CA LYS A 109 -26.83 -11.08 -12.55
C LYS A 109 -26.18 -11.17 -13.92
N ASN A 110 -24.84 -11.09 -14.00
CA ASN A 110 -24.06 -11.13 -15.23
C ASN A 110 -22.88 -12.12 -15.15
N PRO A 111 -23.11 -13.45 -15.01
CA PRO A 111 -22.04 -14.44 -14.83
C PRO A 111 -21.03 -14.50 -15.99
N SER A 112 -21.46 -14.13 -17.20
CA SER A 112 -20.57 -14.07 -18.37
C SER A 112 -19.50 -12.99 -18.24
N ILE A 113 -19.76 -11.90 -17.51
CA ILE A 113 -18.76 -10.87 -17.21
C ILE A 113 -17.80 -11.38 -16.13
N LEU A 114 -18.34 -11.95 -15.05
CA LEU A 114 -17.54 -12.53 -13.97
C LEU A 114 -16.53 -13.57 -14.48
N SER A 115 -16.95 -14.44 -15.41
CA SER A 115 -16.09 -15.46 -16.01
C SER A 115 -14.89 -14.91 -16.81
N LYS A 116 -14.93 -13.63 -17.21
CA LYS A 116 -13.86 -12.97 -17.97
C LYS A 116 -12.81 -12.31 -17.08
N ILE A 117 -13.05 -12.16 -15.79
CA ILE A 117 -12.14 -11.45 -14.89
C ILE A 117 -11.52 -12.36 -13.83
N LYS A 118 -10.32 -11.99 -13.38
CA LYS A 118 -9.64 -12.64 -12.24
C LYS A 118 -9.01 -11.55 -11.37
N ILE A 119 -9.40 -11.47 -10.11
CA ILE A 119 -8.99 -10.37 -9.23
C ILE A 119 -7.93 -10.85 -8.24
N TYR A 120 -6.82 -10.11 -8.16
CA TYR A 120 -5.75 -10.34 -7.20
C TYR A 120 -5.45 -9.09 -6.40
N VAL A 121 -4.90 -9.28 -5.20
CA VAL A 121 -4.45 -8.18 -4.35
C VAL A 121 -2.94 -8.17 -4.28
N SER A 122 -2.30 -7.05 -4.60
CA SER A 122 -0.86 -6.88 -4.44
C SER A 122 -0.51 -6.27 -3.08
N ARG A 123 0.72 -6.54 -2.64
CA ARG A 123 1.33 -5.93 -1.44
C ARG A 123 1.73 -4.47 -1.64
N ASN A 124 1.55 -3.92 -2.84
CA ASN A 124 1.86 -2.53 -3.10
C ASN A 124 0.95 -1.61 -2.28
N THR A 125 1.57 -0.64 -1.63
CA THR A 125 0.95 0.28 -0.68
C THR A 125 0.45 1.58 -1.30
N SER A 126 0.69 1.79 -2.59
CA SER A 126 0.08 2.90 -3.33
C SER A 126 -1.41 2.66 -3.57
N ALA A 127 -2.16 3.74 -3.76
CA ALA A 127 -3.60 3.72 -3.94
C ALA A 127 -3.96 3.48 -5.42
N ASN A 128 -3.71 2.27 -5.93
CA ASN A 128 -3.93 1.97 -7.34
C ASN A 128 -4.63 0.63 -7.60
N ALA A 129 -5.28 0.52 -8.76
CA ALA A 129 -5.74 -0.72 -9.35
C ALA A 129 -5.57 -0.64 -10.86
N TYR A 130 -5.45 -1.79 -11.53
CA TYR A 130 -5.44 -1.81 -12.99
C TYR A 130 -5.90 -3.15 -13.56
N ALA A 131 -6.46 -3.09 -14.76
CA ALA A 131 -6.88 -4.24 -15.55
C ALA A 131 -5.91 -4.58 -16.68
N MET A 132 -5.55 -5.85 -16.80
CA MET A 132 -4.81 -6.40 -17.94
C MET A 132 -5.79 -6.88 -19.04
N PRO A 133 -5.38 -6.89 -20.31
CA PRO A 133 -6.23 -7.34 -21.43
C PRO A 133 -6.73 -8.79 -21.34
N ASP A 134 -6.05 -9.64 -20.57
CA ASP A 134 -6.46 -11.03 -20.34
C ASP A 134 -7.54 -11.19 -19.25
N GLY A 135 -8.07 -10.08 -18.73
CA GLY A 135 -9.08 -10.05 -17.68
C GLY A 135 -8.51 -10.04 -16.26
N THR A 136 -7.20 -10.04 -16.09
CA THR A 136 -6.59 -9.94 -14.76
C THR A 136 -6.75 -8.53 -14.21
N ILE A 137 -7.42 -8.39 -13.07
CA ILE A 137 -7.51 -7.13 -12.32
C ILE A 137 -6.58 -7.24 -11.11
N LEU A 138 -5.68 -6.27 -10.94
CA LEU A 138 -4.80 -6.19 -9.79
C LEU A 138 -5.16 -4.97 -8.93
N ILE A 139 -5.53 -5.21 -7.68
CA ILE A 139 -5.86 -4.17 -6.71
C ILE A 139 -4.71 -4.05 -5.71
N HIS A 140 -4.20 -2.86 -5.47
CA HIS A 140 -3.15 -2.64 -4.48
C HIS A 140 -3.74 -2.62 -3.06
N VAL A 141 -3.04 -3.20 -2.08
CA VAL A 141 -3.49 -3.16 -0.69
C VAL A 141 -3.60 -1.73 -0.17
N GLY A 142 -2.78 -0.82 -0.70
CA GLY A 142 -2.94 0.61 -0.45
C GLY A 142 -4.32 1.15 -0.80
N LEU A 143 -4.89 0.75 -1.94
CA LEU A 143 -6.24 1.18 -2.32
C LEU A 143 -7.28 0.58 -1.38
N LEU A 144 -7.14 -0.69 -1.01
CA LEU A 144 -8.04 -1.36 -0.05
C LEU A 144 -8.03 -0.71 1.34
N ALA A 145 -6.89 -0.17 1.78
CA ALA A 145 -6.80 0.54 3.05
C ALA A 145 -7.55 1.89 3.06
N ARG A 146 -7.90 2.42 1.87
CA ARG A 146 -8.52 3.73 1.68
C ARG A 146 -10.02 3.66 1.45
N VAL A 147 -10.53 2.59 0.83
CA VAL A 147 -11.98 2.41 0.63
C VAL A 147 -12.74 2.54 1.96
N GLU A 148 -13.86 3.24 1.95
CA GLU A 148 -14.68 3.51 3.14
C GLU A 148 -15.84 2.53 3.28
N ASN A 149 -16.24 1.86 2.21
CA ASN A 149 -17.29 0.85 2.24
C ASN A 149 -17.13 -0.16 1.09
N GLU A 150 -17.92 -1.24 1.13
CA GLU A 150 -17.89 -2.32 0.12
C GLU A 150 -18.31 -1.82 -1.28
N ALA A 151 -19.24 -0.87 -1.35
CA ALA A 151 -19.71 -0.32 -2.62
C ALA A 151 -18.65 0.53 -3.35
N GLN A 152 -17.76 1.22 -2.63
CA GLN A 152 -16.59 1.88 -3.23
C GLN A 152 -15.61 0.87 -3.83
N LEU A 153 -15.38 -0.27 -3.15
CA LEU A 153 -14.58 -1.36 -3.73
C LEU A 153 -15.28 -1.95 -4.96
N ALA A 154 -16.60 -2.13 -4.91
CA ALA A 154 -17.37 -2.58 -6.06
C ALA A 154 -17.29 -1.59 -7.23
N ALA A 155 -17.28 -0.27 -6.96
CA ALA A 155 -17.10 0.76 -7.98
C ALA A 155 -15.74 0.65 -8.68
N ILE A 156 -14.65 0.45 -7.92
CA ILE A 156 -13.31 0.19 -8.47
C ILE A 156 -13.32 -1.07 -9.35
N ILE A 157 -13.88 -2.18 -8.85
CA ILE A 157 -13.96 -3.43 -9.62
C ILE A 157 -14.79 -3.24 -10.90
N ALA A 158 -15.90 -2.51 -10.82
CA ALA A 158 -16.76 -2.21 -11.96
C ALA A 158 -16.01 -1.40 -13.03
N HIS A 159 -15.26 -0.38 -12.61
CA HIS A 159 -14.42 0.46 -13.47
C HIS A 159 -13.33 -0.35 -14.18
N GLU A 160 -12.55 -1.13 -13.43
CA GLU A 160 -11.51 -1.99 -14.01
C GLU A 160 -12.09 -3.05 -14.96
N THR A 161 -13.25 -3.60 -14.62
CA THR A 161 -13.97 -4.54 -15.49
C THR A 161 -14.43 -3.87 -16.79
N ALA A 162 -14.82 -2.59 -16.74
CA ALA A 162 -15.18 -1.84 -17.94
C ALA A 162 -13.99 -1.67 -18.89
N HIS A 163 -12.79 -1.40 -18.37
CA HIS A 163 -11.57 -1.36 -19.19
C HIS A 163 -11.28 -2.69 -19.90
N VAL A 164 -11.53 -3.83 -19.23
CA VAL A 164 -11.43 -5.17 -19.85
C VAL A 164 -12.47 -5.35 -20.95
N GLU A 165 -13.75 -5.11 -20.66
CA GLU A 165 -14.84 -5.36 -21.61
C GLU A 165 -14.74 -4.47 -22.86
N LEU A 166 -14.35 -3.21 -22.68
CA LEU A 166 -14.20 -2.24 -23.76
C LEU A 166 -12.85 -2.32 -24.47
N GLN A 167 -11.97 -3.24 -24.04
CA GLN A 167 -10.65 -3.48 -24.61
C GLN A 167 -9.76 -2.23 -24.69
N HIS A 168 -9.87 -1.32 -23.72
CA HIS A 168 -9.17 -0.03 -23.74
C HIS A 168 -7.66 -0.18 -23.90
N ALA A 169 -7.05 -1.16 -23.24
CA ALA A 169 -5.60 -1.40 -23.33
C ALA A 169 -5.15 -1.81 -24.75
N ILE A 170 -5.93 -2.63 -25.47
CA ILE A 170 -5.63 -3.03 -26.85
C ILE A 170 -5.83 -1.85 -27.81
N LYS A 171 -6.91 -1.08 -27.65
CA LYS A 171 -7.16 0.14 -28.43
C LYS A 171 -6.02 1.15 -28.24
N ASN A 172 -5.56 1.36 -27.01
CA ASN A 172 -4.46 2.26 -26.70
C ASN A 172 -3.14 1.83 -27.36
N LEU A 173 -2.81 0.54 -27.31
CA LEU A 173 -1.65 -0.02 -28.00
C LEU A 173 -1.68 0.20 -29.51
N SER A 174 -2.87 0.17 -30.10
CA SER A 174 -3.10 0.45 -31.53
C SER A 174 -2.94 1.94 -31.83
N LYS A 175 -3.50 2.85 -31.00
CA LYS A 175 -3.29 4.31 -31.15
C LYS A 175 -1.80 4.68 -31.08
N MET A 176 -1.05 4.10 -30.15
CA MET A 176 0.40 4.30 -30.04
C MET A 176 1.18 3.80 -31.28
N GLU A 177 0.64 2.84 -32.04
CA GLU A 177 1.22 2.39 -33.31
C GLU A 177 1.14 3.46 -34.40
N SER A 178 -0.04 4.04 -34.59
CA SER A 178 -0.25 5.07 -35.62
C SER A 178 0.63 6.30 -35.43
N ILE A 179 1.01 6.59 -34.19
CA ILE A 179 1.88 7.72 -33.84
C ILE A 179 3.36 7.34 -34.05
N LYS A 180 3.79 6.13 -33.65
CA LYS A 180 5.19 5.66 -33.78
C LYS A 180 5.62 5.36 -35.23
N SER A 181 4.71 5.28 -36.19
CA SER A 181 5.06 5.14 -37.61
C SER A 181 5.58 6.43 -38.28
N GLN A 182 5.62 7.57 -37.56
CA GLN A 182 6.07 8.86 -38.12
C GLN A 182 7.48 9.30 -37.72
N GLU A 183 8.12 8.71 -36.70
CA GLU A 183 9.49 9.09 -36.29
C GLU A 183 10.40 7.87 -36.10
N THR A 184 11.56 7.90 -36.74
CA THR A 184 12.57 6.85 -36.78
C THR A 184 13.29 6.61 -35.45
N ASN A 185 13.65 5.34 -35.21
CA ASN A 185 14.68 4.82 -34.29
C ASN A 185 14.64 5.28 -32.82
N PHE A 186 13.85 4.58 -32.00
CA PHE A 186 14.13 4.45 -30.57
C PHE A 186 14.18 2.97 -30.17
N GLU A 187 15.29 2.60 -29.53
CA GLU A 187 15.57 1.27 -29.00
C GLU A 187 14.52 0.84 -27.96
N ASN A 188 14.25 -0.46 -27.90
CA ASN A 188 13.29 -1.08 -26.99
C ASN A 188 13.73 -0.87 -25.54
N ASP A 189 13.10 0.05 -24.81
CA ASP A 189 13.19 0.05 -23.35
C ASP A 189 12.25 -1.02 -22.80
N GLU A 190 12.82 -2.06 -22.18
CA GLU A 190 12.11 -3.20 -21.58
C GLU A 190 11.22 -2.78 -20.38
N ARG A 191 11.28 -1.50 -19.97
CA ARG A 191 10.51 -0.89 -18.87
C ARG A 191 9.06 -0.49 -19.24
N ASP A 192 8.64 -0.68 -20.50
CA ASP A 192 7.40 -0.10 -21.06
C ASP A 192 6.13 -0.99 -20.96
N ASN A 193 6.18 -2.17 -20.32
CA ASN A 193 5.12 -3.18 -20.50
C ASN A 193 3.76 -2.89 -19.82
N PHE A 194 3.71 -2.09 -18.75
CA PHE A 194 2.45 -1.68 -18.10
C PHE A 194 1.99 -0.26 -18.50
N ARG A 195 2.79 0.49 -19.28
CA ARG A 195 2.42 1.85 -19.72
C ARG A 195 1.22 1.88 -20.66
N SER A 196 0.93 0.78 -21.35
CA SER A 196 -0.30 0.64 -22.16
C SER A 196 -1.59 0.59 -21.34
N LEU A 197 -1.48 0.43 -20.01
CA LEU A 197 -2.59 0.50 -19.07
C LEU A 197 -2.91 1.94 -18.62
N LYS A 198 -2.27 2.95 -19.25
CA LYS A 198 -2.70 4.34 -19.14
C LYS A 198 -3.77 4.62 -20.19
N TYR A 199 -4.94 5.05 -19.77
CA TYR A 199 -6.07 5.21 -20.67
C TYR A 199 -6.25 6.67 -21.08
N SER A 200 -6.92 6.90 -22.23
CA SER A 200 -7.26 8.26 -22.64
C SER A 200 -8.39 8.81 -21.77
N ARG A 201 -8.62 10.12 -21.82
CA ARG A 201 -9.72 10.75 -21.08
C ARG A 201 -11.07 10.16 -21.48
N GLU A 202 -11.25 9.91 -22.77
CA GLU A 202 -12.46 9.30 -23.33
C GLU A 202 -12.66 7.87 -22.81
N ASP A 203 -11.59 7.07 -22.78
CA ASP A 203 -11.61 5.71 -22.24
C ASP A 203 -12.02 5.71 -20.74
N GLU A 204 -11.59 6.71 -19.95
CA GLU A 204 -12.00 6.86 -18.54
C GLU A 204 -13.49 7.20 -18.39
N PHE A 205 -14.03 8.14 -19.17
CA PHE A 205 -15.46 8.47 -19.13
C PHE A 205 -16.34 7.30 -19.59
N GLU A 206 -15.88 6.54 -20.61
CA GLU A 206 -16.55 5.31 -21.05
C GLU A 206 -16.56 4.26 -19.93
N ALA A 207 -15.42 4.09 -19.24
CA ALA A 207 -15.30 3.16 -18.12
C ALA A 207 -16.18 3.56 -16.92
N ASP A 208 -16.20 4.84 -16.53
CA ASP A 208 -17.06 5.37 -15.47
C ASP A 208 -18.55 5.13 -15.77
N SER A 209 -18.97 5.46 -16.99
CA SER A 209 -20.36 5.28 -17.44
C SER A 209 -20.78 3.82 -17.38
N LYS A 210 -19.90 2.91 -17.82
CA LYS A 210 -20.14 1.48 -17.78
C LYS A 210 -20.10 0.91 -16.35
N ALA A 211 -19.23 1.44 -15.49
CA ALA A 211 -19.17 1.08 -14.08
C ALA A 211 -20.48 1.43 -13.36
N ILE A 212 -21.04 2.61 -13.60
CA ILE A 212 -22.37 3.00 -13.10
C ILE A 212 -23.43 1.99 -13.56
N GLN A 213 -23.42 1.58 -14.84
CA GLN A 213 -24.36 0.57 -15.34
C GLN A 213 -24.21 -0.79 -14.64
N TYR A 214 -22.98 -1.24 -14.38
CA TYR A 214 -22.75 -2.48 -13.63
C TYR A 214 -23.30 -2.38 -12.20
N MET A 215 -23.01 -1.28 -11.50
CA MET A 215 -23.51 -1.05 -10.15
C MET A 215 -25.04 -0.95 -10.12
N MET A 216 -25.66 -0.26 -11.09
CA MET A 216 -27.11 -0.20 -11.30
C MET A 216 -27.76 -1.56 -11.60
N ASN A 217 -27.01 -2.55 -12.07
CA ASN A 217 -27.53 -3.91 -12.23
C ASN A 217 -27.26 -4.82 -11.02
N SER A 218 -26.47 -4.35 -10.06
CA SER A 218 -26.11 -5.06 -8.82
C SER A 218 -26.90 -4.55 -7.60
N GLU A 219 -26.50 -4.96 -6.41
CA GLU A 219 -27.01 -4.42 -5.13
C GLU A 219 -26.23 -3.20 -4.62
N TYR A 220 -25.12 -2.82 -5.26
CA TYR A 220 -24.29 -1.70 -4.84
C TYR A 220 -24.81 -0.34 -5.30
N ASP A 221 -24.59 0.69 -4.47
CA ASP A 221 -24.96 2.08 -4.72
C ASP A 221 -23.97 2.74 -5.71
N PRO A 222 -24.40 3.11 -6.94
CA PRO A 222 -23.53 3.77 -7.91
C PRO A 222 -23.09 5.19 -7.49
N SER A 223 -23.71 5.80 -6.47
CA SER A 223 -23.28 7.08 -5.88
C SER A 223 -21.91 7.02 -5.21
N GLU A 224 -21.41 5.81 -4.94
CA GLU A 224 -20.09 5.58 -4.34
C GLU A 224 -18.94 5.73 -5.34
N LEU A 225 -19.19 5.62 -6.65
CA LEU A 225 -18.17 5.85 -7.68
C LEU A 225 -17.59 7.28 -7.60
N PRO A 226 -18.36 8.37 -7.71
CA PRO A 226 -17.78 9.71 -7.61
C PRO A 226 -17.14 9.98 -6.23
N LYS A 227 -17.63 9.38 -5.14
CA LYS A 227 -17.04 9.53 -3.79
C LYS A 227 -15.65 8.91 -3.70
N ILE A 228 -15.44 7.69 -4.22
CA ILE A 228 -14.10 7.08 -4.18
C ILE A 228 -13.12 7.82 -5.08
N LEU A 229 -13.57 8.35 -6.23
CA LEU A 229 -12.73 9.20 -7.09
C LEU A 229 -12.30 10.48 -6.36
N GLU A 230 -13.19 11.13 -5.61
CA GLU A 230 -12.85 12.30 -4.77
C GLU A 230 -11.86 11.97 -3.66
N ILE A 231 -11.99 10.80 -3.02
CA ILE A 231 -11.07 10.35 -1.97
C ILE A 231 -9.65 10.14 -2.53
N ILE A 232 -9.56 9.58 -3.74
CA ILE A 232 -8.28 9.34 -4.42
C ILE A 232 -7.66 10.67 -4.86
N GLU A 233 -8.43 11.56 -5.51
CA GLU A 233 -7.94 12.85 -6.03
C GLU A 233 -7.40 13.76 -4.92
N ASN A 234 -8.18 13.94 -3.86
CA ASN A 234 -7.88 14.94 -2.84
C ASN A 234 -6.80 14.46 -1.84
N GLU A 235 -6.25 13.26 -2.05
CA GLU A 235 -5.35 12.57 -1.13
C GLU A 235 -5.86 12.57 0.33
N ASN A 236 -7.18 12.69 0.54
CA ASN A 236 -7.76 13.01 1.85
C ASN A 236 -8.00 11.74 2.70
N TYR A 237 -7.04 10.83 2.69
CA TYR A 237 -7.07 9.60 3.46
C TYR A 237 -6.06 9.65 4.62
N PHE A 238 -6.35 8.90 5.68
CA PHE A 238 -5.53 8.84 6.89
C PHE A 238 -5.29 10.20 7.57
N LYS A 239 -6.26 11.12 7.46
CA LYS A 239 -6.23 12.42 8.16
C LYS A 239 -6.25 12.23 9.68
N ILE A 240 -5.44 13.02 10.38
CA ILE A 240 -5.41 13.09 11.85
C ILE A 240 -5.88 14.50 12.25
N ASP A 241 -7.14 14.66 12.66
CA ASP A 241 -7.77 15.99 12.84
C ASP A 241 -6.98 16.95 13.73
N LYS A 242 -6.19 16.42 14.68
CA LYS A 242 -5.31 17.19 15.55
C LYS A 242 -3.94 16.54 15.70
N LEU A 243 -3.13 16.61 14.65
CA LEU A 243 -1.82 15.95 14.59
C LEU A 243 -0.93 16.23 15.82
N GLN A 244 -0.78 17.49 16.23
CA GLN A 244 0.07 17.81 17.38
C GLN A 244 -0.46 17.22 18.69
N GLU A 245 -1.78 17.25 18.92
CA GLU A 245 -2.41 16.60 20.09
C GLU A 245 -2.24 15.09 20.05
N ASN A 246 -2.36 14.47 18.86
CA ASN A 246 -2.12 13.04 18.65
C ASN A 246 -0.67 12.66 19.01
N LEU A 247 0.31 13.39 18.48
CA LEU A 247 1.72 13.17 18.79
C LEU A 247 1.98 13.31 20.29
N ASN A 248 1.45 14.37 20.91
CA ASN A 248 1.55 14.59 22.35
C ASN A 248 0.97 13.44 23.17
N LYS A 249 -0.19 12.93 22.77
CA LYS A 249 -0.89 11.83 23.44
C LYS A 249 -0.10 10.51 23.35
N TYR A 250 0.38 10.16 22.16
CA TYR A 250 0.94 8.83 21.92
C TYR A 250 2.46 8.78 22.10
N LEU A 251 3.21 9.74 21.60
CA LEU A 251 4.68 9.70 21.61
C LEU A 251 5.29 10.37 22.84
N PHE A 252 4.71 11.50 23.28
CA PHE A 252 5.26 12.29 24.36
C PHE A 252 4.78 11.84 25.75
N SER A 253 5.40 12.39 26.79
CA SER A 253 5.11 12.07 28.20
C SER A 253 5.49 13.25 29.09
N ASP A 254 5.16 13.22 30.38
CA ASP A 254 5.57 14.26 31.33
C ASP A 254 7.10 14.44 31.41
N LEU A 255 7.88 13.42 31.02
CA LEU A 255 9.34 13.44 30.99
C LEU A 255 9.93 14.03 29.70
N LEU A 256 9.09 14.28 28.69
CA LEU A 256 9.47 14.85 27.40
C LEU A 256 8.27 15.57 26.78
N THR A 257 8.29 16.90 26.80
CA THR A 257 7.28 17.75 26.17
C THR A 257 7.73 18.16 24.78
N ALA A 258 6.80 18.23 23.82
CA ALA A 258 7.11 18.68 22.47
C ALA A 258 7.40 20.18 22.42
N ASP A 259 8.47 20.59 21.74
CA ASP A 259 8.73 21.99 21.46
C ASP A 259 7.86 22.46 20.27
N THR A 260 7.12 23.54 20.47
CA THR A 260 6.29 24.17 19.43
C THR A 260 7.10 24.57 18.18
N LEU A 261 8.40 24.84 18.32
CA LEU A 261 9.28 25.17 17.20
C LEU A 261 9.48 24.02 16.23
N TRP A 262 9.31 22.76 16.67
CA TRP A 262 9.44 21.61 15.79
C TRP A 262 8.32 21.52 14.75
N PHE A 263 7.20 22.22 14.97
CA PHE A 263 6.02 22.19 14.10
C PHE A 263 5.87 23.43 13.20
N LYS A 264 6.74 24.43 13.34
CA LYS A 264 6.65 25.67 12.55
C LYS A 264 7.30 25.49 11.20
N GLU A 265 6.67 25.96 10.13
CA GLU A 265 7.32 26.14 8.84
C GLU A 265 8.37 27.26 8.91
N ASP A 266 9.49 27.10 8.20
CA ASP A 266 10.45 28.20 8.02
C ASP A 266 9.96 29.08 6.86
N ASN A 267 9.95 30.40 7.06
CA ASN A 267 9.49 31.39 6.07
C ASN A 267 10.41 31.54 4.83
N SER A 268 11.22 30.53 4.50
CA SER A 268 12.16 30.57 3.38
C SER A 268 11.72 29.64 2.25
N GLU A 269 11.45 30.23 1.09
CA GLU A 269 11.21 29.57 -0.20
C GLU A 269 12.21 28.43 -0.46
N SER A 270 11.69 27.23 -0.73
CA SER A 270 12.22 26.17 -1.63
C SER A 270 11.93 24.74 -1.13
N SER A 271 10.68 24.31 -1.20
CA SER A 271 10.29 22.89 -1.09
C SER A 271 10.46 22.15 -2.42
N GLU A 272 11.60 22.34 -3.09
CA GLU A 272 12.00 21.54 -4.25
C GLU A 272 13.39 20.95 -3.98
N LYS A 273 13.45 19.74 -3.42
CA LYS A 273 14.47 18.69 -3.63
C LYS A 273 14.65 17.81 -2.40
N SER A 274 13.81 16.79 -2.31
CA SER A 274 14.22 15.47 -1.82
C SER A 274 13.68 14.42 -2.80
N LYS A 275 14.31 14.33 -3.98
CA LYS A 275 14.11 13.18 -4.86
C LYS A 275 14.67 11.96 -4.15
N SER A 276 13.78 11.11 -3.66
CA SER A 276 14.11 9.80 -3.08
C SER A 276 15.10 9.05 -3.97
N LEU A 277 16.20 8.56 -3.37
CA LEU A 277 17.23 7.76 -4.04
C LEU A 277 16.78 6.31 -4.31
N PHE A 278 15.63 5.93 -3.76
CA PHE A 278 14.85 4.77 -4.14
C PHE A 278 13.69 5.28 -4.98
N GLY A 279 13.56 4.84 -6.23
CA GLY A 279 12.53 5.34 -7.13
C GLY A 279 11.12 5.22 -6.53
N ALA A 280 10.68 6.25 -5.82
CA ALA A 280 9.35 6.79 -5.95
C ALA A 280 9.36 7.39 -7.36
N GLU A 281 9.17 6.52 -8.33
CA GLU A 281 8.80 6.88 -9.67
C GLU A 281 7.53 7.72 -9.53
N ASN A 282 7.70 9.05 -9.49
CA ASN A 282 6.70 10.10 -9.65
C ASN A 282 5.26 9.55 -9.60
N ASP A 283 4.62 9.48 -8.43
CA ASP A 283 3.26 8.93 -8.32
C ASP A 283 2.27 9.65 -9.30
N ASP A 284 2.52 10.91 -9.66
CA ASP A 284 1.77 11.65 -10.68
C ASP A 284 2.09 11.29 -12.15
N LEU A 285 3.29 10.78 -12.45
CA LEU A 285 3.59 10.26 -13.80
C LEU A 285 2.97 8.89 -14.04
N TYR A 286 2.36 8.27 -13.03
CA TYR A 286 1.78 6.93 -13.08
C TYR A 286 0.31 6.85 -12.67
N SER A 287 -0.38 7.98 -12.51
CA SER A 287 -1.85 7.95 -12.55
C SER A 287 -2.27 7.35 -13.90
N THR A 288 -2.77 6.11 -13.86
CA THR A 288 -3.32 5.40 -15.02
C THR A 288 -4.63 6.03 -15.49
N HIS A 289 -5.19 6.93 -14.68
CA HIS A 289 -6.56 7.43 -14.76
C HIS A 289 -6.62 8.97 -14.60
N PRO A 290 -6.48 9.74 -15.69
CA PRO A 290 -6.44 11.21 -15.64
C PRO A 290 -7.81 11.89 -15.37
N ASP A 291 -7.78 13.21 -15.17
CA ASP A 291 -8.95 14.13 -15.15
C ASP A 291 -10.01 13.86 -14.05
N MET A 292 -9.59 13.44 -12.85
CA MET A 292 -10.48 13.00 -11.78
C MET A 292 -11.61 13.99 -11.43
N ASN A 293 -11.31 15.29 -11.29
CA ASN A 293 -12.34 16.32 -10.99
C ASN A 293 -13.47 16.39 -12.04
N LYS A 294 -13.13 16.22 -13.33
CA LYS A 294 -14.15 16.20 -14.39
C LYS A 294 -14.94 14.91 -14.39
N ARG A 295 -14.27 13.78 -14.13
CA ARG A 295 -14.91 12.46 -13.99
C ARG A 295 -15.90 12.43 -12.85
N VAL A 296 -15.53 12.96 -11.69
CA VAL A 296 -16.44 13.14 -10.54
C VAL A 296 -17.68 13.94 -10.94
N SER A 297 -17.48 15.06 -11.65
CA SER A 297 -18.59 15.92 -12.11
C SER A 297 -19.50 15.19 -13.10
N ALA A 298 -18.93 14.49 -14.08
CA ALA A 298 -19.68 13.72 -15.07
C ALA A 298 -20.43 12.53 -14.45
N ALA A 299 -19.80 11.81 -13.53
CA ALA A 299 -20.46 10.71 -12.80
C ALA A 299 -21.66 11.22 -11.98
N LYS A 300 -21.52 12.36 -11.29
CA LYS A 300 -22.64 13.02 -10.59
C LYS A 300 -23.76 13.44 -11.54
N GLU A 301 -23.41 13.97 -12.71
CA GLU A 301 -24.39 14.35 -13.73
C GLU A 301 -25.16 13.13 -14.28
N ILE A 302 -24.47 12.04 -14.60
CA ILE A 302 -25.10 10.77 -15.02
C ILE A 302 -26.10 10.31 -13.97
N LEU A 303 -25.70 10.27 -12.69
CA LEU A 303 -26.55 9.85 -11.58
C LEU A 303 -27.78 10.74 -11.41
N ASN A 304 -27.65 12.05 -11.62
CA ASN A 304 -28.76 12.99 -11.58
C ASN A 304 -29.73 12.77 -12.76
N LEU A 305 -29.21 12.54 -13.97
CA LEU A 305 -30.01 12.34 -15.18
C LEU A 305 -30.88 11.07 -15.12
N ILE A 306 -30.38 10.02 -14.47
CA ILE A 306 -31.14 8.78 -14.25
C ILE A 306 -32.08 8.84 -13.03
N GLU A 307 -32.24 10.04 -12.43
CA GLU A 307 -33.03 10.30 -11.23
C GLU A 307 -32.75 9.30 -10.08
N PHE A 308 -31.49 8.86 -9.93
CA PHE A 308 -31.14 7.89 -8.91
C PHE A 308 -31.25 8.53 -7.51
N LYS A 309 -32.37 8.32 -6.83
CA LYS A 309 -32.56 8.66 -5.43
C LYS A 309 -31.92 7.55 -4.61
N GLY A 310 -30.77 7.83 -4.00
CA GLY A 310 -29.87 6.86 -3.33
C GLY A 310 -30.44 6.15 -2.09
N THR A 311 -31.65 5.61 -2.16
CA THR A 311 -32.40 5.04 -1.05
C THR A 311 -32.92 3.63 -1.30
N ASP A 312 -32.96 3.14 -2.54
CA ASP A 312 -33.55 1.82 -2.82
C ASP A 312 -32.53 0.67 -2.85
N LYS A 313 -31.22 0.99 -2.93
CA LYS A 313 -30.11 0.02 -2.87
C LYS A 313 -29.21 0.31 -1.68
N VAL A 314 -29.77 0.17 -0.48
CA VAL A 314 -28.99 0.29 0.75
C VAL A 314 -28.34 -1.05 1.05
N ILE A 315 -27.07 -1.19 0.70
CA ILE A 315 -26.12 -1.78 1.66
C ILE A 315 -25.07 -0.71 1.95
N ASN A 316 -25.54 0.34 2.62
CA ASN A 316 -24.71 1.39 3.19
C ASN A 316 -24.15 0.99 4.57
N LEU A 317 -24.14 -0.30 4.88
CA LEU A 317 -23.62 -0.80 6.15
C LEU A 317 -22.38 -1.61 5.84
N MET A 318 -21.23 -1.00 6.14
CA MET A 318 -20.03 -1.77 6.41
C MET A 318 -20.39 -2.87 7.41
N GLY A 319 -20.58 -4.10 6.93
CA GLY A 319 -20.57 -5.25 7.83
C GLY A 319 -19.23 -5.28 8.57
N ASN A 320 -19.18 -5.91 9.73
CA ASN A 320 -17.95 -6.05 10.52
C ASN A 320 -16.77 -6.56 9.67
N GLN A 321 -17.05 -7.37 8.64
CA GLN A 321 -16.08 -7.88 7.68
C GLN A 321 -15.39 -6.78 6.85
N SER A 322 -16.11 -5.77 6.35
CA SER A 322 -15.51 -4.69 5.54
C SER A 322 -14.53 -3.84 6.37
N LYS A 323 -14.91 -3.55 7.64
CA LYS A 323 -14.04 -2.84 8.59
C LYS A 323 -12.79 -3.65 8.93
N GLU A 324 -12.94 -4.96 9.15
CA GLU A 324 -11.82 -5.85 9.40
C GLU A 324 -10.86 -5.86 8.20
N ILE A 325 -11.37 -5.97 6.97
CA ILE A 325 -10.55 -5.96 5.75
C ILE A 325 -9.79 -4.65 5.60
N LYS A 326 -10.45 -3.50 5.86
CA LYS A 326 -9.79 -2.19 5.84
C LYS A 326 -8.65 -2.11 6.87
N ASN A 327 -8.87 -2.63 8.08
CA ASN A 327 -7.83 -2.65 9.12
C ASN A 327 -6.66 -3.57 8.73
N ILE A 328 -6.94 -4.78 8.22
CA ILE A 328 -5.91 -5.69 7.73
C ILE A 328 -5.09 -4.99 6.62
N ALA A 329 -5.76 -4.36 5.65
CA ALA A 329 -5.09 -3.64 4.58
C ALA A 329 -4.19 -2.50 5.11
N LEU A 330 -4.69 -1.70 6.06
CA LEU A 330 -3.91 -0.63 6.70
C LEU A 330 -2.67 -1.18 7.43
N PHE A 331 -2.80 -2.29 8.14
CA PHE A 331 -1.69 -2.87 8.90
C PHE A 331 -0.66 -3.52 7.96
N GLU A 332 -1.09 -4.14 6.87
CA GLU A 332 -0.19 -4.58 5.79
C GLU A 332 0.50 -3.39 5.11
N CYS A 333 -0.15 -2.23 4.99
CA CYS A 333 0.52 -1.02 4.50
C CYS A 333 1.63 -0.56 5.44
N ILE A 334 1.40 -0.55 6.76
CA ILE A 334 2.42 -0.22 7.77
C ILE A 334 3.62 -1.18 7.64
N GLU A 335 3.35 -2.48 7.54
CA GLU A 335 4.38 -3.50 7.33
C GLU A 335 5.17 -3.27 6.03
N GLY A 336 4.48 -2.89 4.95
CA GLY A 336 5.10 -2.55 3.67
C GLY A 336 6.03 -1.35 3.78
N MET A 337 5.58 -0.25 4.42
CA MET A 337 6.42 0.94 4.65
C MET A 337 7.73 0.59 5.36
N GLU A 338 7.65 -0.25 6.40
CA GLU A 338 8.83 -0.65 7.18
C GLU A 338 9.82 -1.47 6.34
N LYS A 339 9.33 -2.33 5.45
CA LYS A 339 10.15 -3.13 4.54
C LYS A 339 10.80 -2.30 3.44
N ASP A 340 10.09 -1.29 2.95
CA ASP A 340 10.55 -0.38 1.90
C ASP A 340 11.42 0.76 2.46
N ALA A 341 11.68 0.76 3.78
CA ALA A 341 12.42 1.78 4.51
C ALA A 341 11.80 3.19 4.45
N GLU A 342 10.47 3.27 4.32
CA GLU A 342 9.67 4.50 4.37
C GLU A 342 9.17 4.75 5.79
N TYR A 343 10.10 4.91 6.73
CA TYR A 343 9.79 4.91 8.15
C TYR A 343 8.96 6.12 8.62
N ASN A 344 9.03 7.26 7.93
CA ASN A 344 8.17 8.40 8.24
C ASN A 344 6.69 8.08 7.92
N THR A 345 6.42 7.55 6.73
CA THR A 345 5.08 7.13 6.31
C THR A 345 4.58 5.99 7.21
N GLY A 346 5.43 5.01 7.51
CA GLY A 346 5.12 3.92 8.45
C GLY A 346 4.73 4.45 9.83
N LEU A 347 5.48 5.40 10.38
CA LEU A 347 5.18 6.03 11.67
C LEU A 347 3.85 6.79 11.64
N TYR A 348 3.61 7.61 10.60
CA TYR A 348 2.38 8.37 10.46
C TYR A 348 1.14 7.46 10.39
N LEU A 349 1.18 6.43 9.54
CA LEU A 349 0.08 5.46 9.41
C LEU A 349 -0.15 4.69 10.72
N THR A 350 0.92 4.38 11.45
CA THR A 350 0.81 3.73 12.77
C THR A 350 0.13 4.64 13.79
N LEU A 351 0.46 5.94 13.82
CA LEU A 351 -0.19 6.92 14.68
C LEU A 351 -1.68 7.09 14.36
N TYR A 352 -2.02 7.14 13.08
CA TYR A 352 -3.41 7.14 12.62
C TYR A 352 -4.16 5.87 13.09
N ALA A 353 -3.54 4.68 12.92
CA ALA A 353 -4.15 3.42 13.33
C ALA A 353 -4.32 3.29 14.86
N LEU A 354 -3.39 3.88 15.64
CA LEU A 354 -3.45 3.91 17.11
C LEU A 354 -4.61 4.75 17.64
N GLU A 355 -5.09 5.77 16.92
CA GLU A 355 -6.30 6.50 17.35
C GLU A 355 -7.51 5.59 17.53
N LYS A 356 -7.62 4.61 16.63
CA LYS A 356 -8.72 3.65 16.61
C LYS A 356 -8.44 2.43 17.49
N ASN A 357 -7.16 2.07 17.64
CA ASN A 357 -6.74 0.89 18.41
C ASN A 357 -5.59 1.22 19.39
N PRO A 358 -5.82 2.02 20.46
CA PRO A 358 -4.76 2.54 21.33
C PRO A 358 -3.90 1.48 22.02
N ASP A 359 -4.47 0.30 22.26
CA ASP A 359 -3.81 -0.79 22.99
C ASP A 359 -3.21 -1.87 22.10
N ASN A 360 -3.24 -1.70 20.79
CA ASN A 360 -2.75 -2.70 19.87
C ASN A 360 -1.23 -2.89 19.98
N LEU A 361 -0.80 -4.12 20.26
CA LEU A 361 0.59 -4.49 20.51
C LEU A 361 1.46 -4.38 19.26
N TYR A 362 0.93 -4.71 18.08
CA TYR A 362 1.64 -4.56 16.81
C TYR A 362 1.92 -3.08 16.52
N LEU A 363 0.91 -2.22 16.64
CA LEU A 363 1.08 -0.79 16.40
C LEU A 363 2.08 -0.16 17.37
N LYS A 364 2.00 -0.48 18.66
CA LYS A 364 3.01 -0.03 19.65
C LYS A 364 4.43 -0.50 19.29
N THR A 365 4.56 -1.71 18.74
CA THR A 365 5.83 -2.25 18.24
C THR A 365 6.32 -1.50 17.00
N SER A 366 5.44 -1.22 16.05
CA SER A 366 5.75 -0.43 14.85
C SER A 366 6.21 0.98 15.19
N ILE A 367 5.62 1.66 16.19
CA ILE A 367 6.13 2.97 16.65
C ILE A 367 7.61 2.86 17.05
N VAL A 368 7.97 1.87 17.88
CA VAL A 368 9.35 1.69 18.34
C VAL A 368 10.30 1.42 17.18
N LYS A 369 9.91 0.55 16.24
CA LYS A 369 10.70 0.21 15.04
C LYS A 369 10.97 1.44 14.18
N ASN A 370 9.91 2.19 13.83
CA ASN A 370 10.04 3.37 12.98
C ASN A 370 10.86 4.48 13.67
N LEU A 371 10.63 4.75 14.95
CA LEU A 371 11.42 5.72 15.71
C LEU A 371 12.90 5.34 15.80
N TYR A 372 13.22 4.06 15.98
CA TYR A 372 14.61 3.59 15.97
C TYR A 372 15.28 3.87 14.63
N TRP A 373 14.66 3.48 13.52
CA TRP A 373 15.26 3.67 12.21
C TRP A 373 15.37 5.14 11.84
N LEU A 374 14.35 5.96 12.10
CA LEU A 374 14.43 7.41 11.91
C LEU A 374 15.59 8.02 12.72
N SER A 375 15.79 7.58 13.97
CA SER A 375 16.92 8.00 14.81
C SER A 375 18.26 7.57 14.21
N PHE A 376 18.38 6.31 13.79
CA PHE A 376 19.58 5.76 13.17
C PHE A 376 19.97 6.51 11.89
N TYR A 377 19.01 6.75 11.00
CA TYR A 377 19.25 7.49 9.76
C TYR A 377 19.59 8.96 10.01
N LYS A 378 19.04 9.57 11.07
CA LYS A 378 19.43 10.91 11.51
C LYS A 378 20.86 10.94 12.06
N GLU A 379 21.28 9.91 12.82
CA GLU A 379 22.64 9.77 13.35
C GLU A 379 23.70 9.73 12.23
N ILE A 380 23.41 9.00 11.15
CA ILE A 380 24.32 8.86 10.00
C ILE A 380 24.12 9.93 8.91
N ASN A 381 23.38 11.00 9.21
CA ASN A 381 23.07 12.10 8.28
C ASN A 381 22.49 11.62 6.93
N CYS A 382 21.56 10.65 6.96
CA CYS A 382 20.88 10.10 5.80
C CYS A 382 19.35 10.06 5.98
N LEU A 383 18.79 10.93 6.84
CA LEU A 383 17.36 10.97 7.13
C LEU A 383 16.53 11.28 5.87
N ASP A 384 17.05 12.12 4.98
CA ASP A 384 16.50 12.44 3.67
C ASP A 384 16.28 11.22 2.76
N LYS A 385 16.98 10.11 3.00
CA LYS A 385 16.85 8.87 2.21
C LYS A 385 15.69 7.98 2.65
N VAL A 386 15.10 8.25 3.82
CA VAL A 386 14.03 7.45 4.43
C VAL A 386 12.80 8.27 4.82
N ILE A 387 12.85 9.59 4.61
CA ILE A 387 11.68 10.45 4.61
C ILE A 387 11.19 10.52 3.16
N SER A 388 10.09 9.86 2.86
CA SER A 388 9.40 10.01 1.57
C SER A 388 8.37 11.15 1.65
N ASN A 389 8.33 11.99 0.61
CA ASN A 389 7.15 12.82 0.31
C ASN A 389 6.22 11.93 -0.53
N SER A 390 5.58 10.96 0.12
CA SER A 390 4.71 10.02 -0.56
C SER A 390 3.29 10.57 -0.59
N GLY A 391 2.61 10.51 -1.74
CA GLY A 391 1.16 10.74 -1.87
C GLY A 391 0.40 9.57 -1.25
N ARG A 392 0.71 9.24 0.01
CA ARG A 392 0.22 8.05 0.73
C ARG A 392 -0.45 8.38 2.05
N ALA A 393 -0.48 9.64 2.44
CA ALA A 393 -1.29 10.16 3.54
C ALA A 393 -1.90 11.53 3.17
N CYS A 394 -2.80 12.03 4.01
CA CYS A 394 -3.36 13.38 3.90
C CYS A 394 -2.23 14.41 3.84
N LYS A 395 -2.13 15.11 2.69
CA LYS A 395 -1.00 15.97 2.34
C LYS A 395 -0.66 17.02 3.40
N GLU A 396 -1.63 17.84 3.78
CA GLU A 396 -1.43 18.91 4.78
C GLU A 396 -0.90 18.37 6.13
N ASN A 397 -1.52 17.30 6.62
CA ASN A 397 -1.10 16.63 7.85
C ASN A 397 0.30 16.01 7.72
N PHE A 398 0.59 15.40 6.57
CA PHE A 398 1.82 14.68 6.36
C PHE A 398 3.02 15.62 6.17
N ASP A 399 2.82 16.76 5.52
CA ASP A 399 3.84 17.80 5.38
C ASP A 399 4.25 18.37 6.75
N LEU A 400 3.26 18.70 7.60
CA LEU A 400 3.51 19.11 8.99
C LEU A 400 4.24 18.03 9.81
N PHE A 401 3.90 16.76 9.59
CA PHE A 401 4.58 15.63 10.24
C PHE A 401 6.04 15.49 9.78
N ASN A 402 6.32 15.68 8.49
CA ASN A 402 7.67 15.65 7.95
C ASN A 402 8.53 16.83 8.45
N ILE A 403 7.92 18.01 8.62
CA ILE A 403 8.57 19.17 9.26
C ILE A 403 8.98 18.80 10.69
N PHE A 404 8.07 18.22 11.48
CA PHE A 404 8.37 17.74 12.82
C PHE A 404 9.57 16.78 12.86
N LEU A 405 9.58 15.75 12.02
CA LEU A 405 10.67 14.76 11.97
C LEU A 405 12.02 15.37 11.55
N THR A 406 11.98 16.36 10.66
CA THR A 406 13.17 17.07 10.20
C THR A 406 13.73 17.95 11.33
N LYS A 407 12.86 18.70 12.01
CA LYS A 407 13.24 19.70 13.02
C LYS A 407 13.57 19.15 14.40
N ILE A 408 12.97 18.03 14.81
CA ILE A 408 13.26 17.44 16.13
C ILE A 408 14.77 17.14 16.27
N PRO A 409 15.47 17.66 17.30
CA PRO A 409 16.89 17.37 17.50
C PRO A 409 17.15 15.88 17.67
N HIS A 410 18.29 15.39 17.18
CA HIS A 410 18.61 13.95 17.24
C HIS A 410 18.59 13.41 18.69
N ASN A 411 19.10 14.16 19.67
CA ASN A 411 19.07 13.74 21.07
C ASN A 411 17.63 13.64 21.62
N GLU A 412 16.73 14.52 21.20
CA GLU A 412 15.32 14.47 21.60
C GLU A 412 14.59 13.30 20.94
N LEU A 413 14.90 13.00 19.67
CA LEU A 413 14.33 11.84 18.98
C LEU A 413 14.75 10.50 19.63
N LYS A 414 16.03 10.37 20.02
CA LYS A 414 16.51 9.20 20.79
C LYS A 414 15.80 9.07 22.14
N LYS A 415 15.65 10.20 22.85
CA LYS A 415 14.95 10.25 24.14
C LYS A 415 13.47 9.90 23.99
N LEU A 416 12.81 10.37 22.92
CA LEU A 416 11.43 10.05 22.58
C LEU A 416 11.24 8.54 22.38
N MET A 417 12.09 7.92 21.56
CA MET A 417 12.10 6.48 21.31
C MET A 417 12.27 5.68 22.61
N PHE A 418 13.28 6.04 23.43
CA PHE A 418 13.57 5.34 24.68
C PHE A 418 12.41 5.46 25.69
N ASN A 419 11.88 6.67 25.88
CA ASN A 419 10.77 6.91 26.82
C ASN A 419 9.48 6.21 26.38
N TYR A 420 9.15 6.26 25.08
CA TYR A 420 7.99 5.56 24.55
C TYR A 420 8.10 4.05 24.77
N THR A 421 9.29 3.48 24.52
CA THR A 421 9.53 2.05 24.72
C THR A 421 9.39 1.65 26.18
N LYS A 422 9.96 2.45 27.10
CA LYS A 422 9.86 2.22 28.55
C LYS A 422 8.41 2.30 29.04
N LYS A 423 7.64 3.28 28.57
CA LYS A 423 6.21 3.47 28.90
C LYS A 423 5.37 2.25 28.50
N ASN A 424 5.69 1.60 27.38
CA ASN A 424 4.92 0.48 26.83
C ASN A 424 5.55 -0.90 27.09
N LEU A 425 6.65 -0.97 27.86
CA LEU A 425 7.39 -2.21 28.08
C LEU A 425 6.51 -3.28 28.72
N GLU A 426 5.77 -2.95 29.78
CA GLU A 426 4.96 -3.92 30.50
C GLU A 426 3.90 -4.58 29.61
N SER A 427 3.23 -3.82 28.74
CA SER A 427 2.22 -4.34 27.83
C SER A 427 2.81 -5.11 26.64
N CYS A 428 3.97 -4.69 26.14
CA CYS A 428 4.55 -5.22 24.90
C CYS A 428 5.71 -6.20 25.14
N GLN A 429 6.03 -6.52 26.41
CA GLN A 429 7.18 -7.35 26.75
C GLN A 429 7.13 -8.78 26.19
N THR A 430 5.97 -9.25 25.73
CA THR A 430 5.78 -10.56 25.07
C THR A 430 6.07 -10.53 23.58
N LYS A 431 6.21 -9.34 22.99
CA LYS A 431 6.53 -9.15 21.57
C LYS A 431 8.05 -9.19 21.38
N ASP A 432 8.50 -10.20 20.65
CA ASP A 432 9.91 -10.42 20.27
C ASP A 432 10.55 -9.14 19.70
N ASP A 433 9.97 -8.63 18.61
CA ASP A 433 10.43 -7.40 17.93
C ASP A 433 10.46 -6.19 18.87
N PHE A 434 9.42 -5.97 19.69
CA PHE A 434 9.40 -4.85 20.63
C PHE A 434 10.57 -4.92 21.61
N PHE A 435 10.78 -6.08 22.23
CA PHE A 435 11.81 -6.24 23.25
C PHE A 435 13.21 -6.16 22.64
N PHE A 436 13.41 -6.67 21.43
CA PHE A 436 14.67 -6.52 20.72
C PHE A 436 14.99 -5.04 20.42
N TYR A 437 14.01 -4.30 19.91
CA TYR A 437 14.18 -2.87 19.63
C TYR A 437 14.30 -2.04 20.92
N TYR A 438 13.78 -2.50 22.07
CA TYR A 438 14.10 -1.90 23.37
C TYR A 438 15.60 -1.98 23.68
N GLY A 439 16.25 -3.12 23.39
CA GLY A 439 17.70 -3.24 23.50
C GLY A 439 18.45 -2.26 22.60
N LEU A 440 18.04 -2.17 21.32
CA LEU A 440 18.65 -1.25 20.35
C LEU A 440 18.47 0.23 20.73
N GLY A 441 17.28 0.61 21.17
CA GLY A 441 16.97 1.97 21.65
C GLY A 441 17.76 2.34 22.90
N SER A 442 17.90 1.38 23.82
CA SER A 442 18.71 1.56 25.03
C SER A 442 20.19 1.71 24.70
N GLU A 443 20.72 0.98 23.72
CA GLU A 443 22.09 1.16 23.25
C GLU A 443 22.29 2.56 22.65
N MET A 444 21.35 3.00 21.81
CA MET A 444 21.41 4.28 21.12
C MET A 444 21.33 5.48 22.09
N TYR A 445 20.55 5.35 23.17
CA TYR A 445 20.34 6.44 24.14
C TYR A 445 21.29 6.39 25.34
N LEU A 446 21.49 5.21 25.95
CA LEU A 446 22.28 5.03 27.18
C LEU A 446 23.71 4.53 26.93
N GLY A 447 23.99 4.03 25.72
CA GLY A 447 25.27 3.41 25.38
C GLY A 447 25.27 1.88 25.53
N LYS A 448 26.40 1.27 25.15
CA LYS A 448 26.53 -0.19 25.02
C LYS A 448 26.46 -0.95 26.33
N ASP A 449 27.12 -0.47 27.38
CA ASP A 449 27.20 -1.25 28.62
C ASP A 449 25.83 -1.41 29.31
N PRO A 450 24.98 -0.36 29.41
CA PRO A 450 23.62 -0.53 29.90
C PRO A 450 22.75 -1.46 29.03
N SER A 451 22.93 -1.46 27.70
CA SER A 451 22.09 -2.24 26.79
C SER A 451 22.40 -3.75 26.81
N LYS A 452 23.63 -4.15 27.17
CA LYS A 452 24.02 -5.57 27.31
C LYS A 452 23.09 -6.34 28.26
N LEU A 453 22.66 -5.71 29.35
CA LEU A 453 21.71 -6.33 30.31
C LEU A 453 20.37 -6.64 29.63
N ILE A 454 19.88 -5.74 28.78
CA ILE A 454 18.60 -5.89 28.08
C ILE A 454 18.72 -6.97 27.00
N PHE A 455 19.83 -7.03 26.24
CA PHE A 455 20.05 -8.10 25.27
C PHE A 455 20.20 -9.47 25.93
N ASN A 456 20.82 -9.56 27.11
CA ASN A 456 20.84 -10.80 27.89
C ASN A 456 19.42 -11.22 28.32
N GLN A 457 18.59 -10.29 28.79
CA GLN A 457 17.19 -10.56 29.10
C GLN A 457 16.39 -11.00 27.86
N TYR A 458 16.64 -10.37 26.72
CA TYR A 458 16.03 -10.76 25.44
C TYR A 458 16.34 -12.23 25.10
N LEU A 459 17.61 -12.65 25.18
CA LEU A 459 18.02 -14.03 24.88
C LEU A 459 17.40 -15.06 25.84
N LEU A 460 17.17 -14.69 27.10
CA LEU A 460 16.48 -15.54 28.07
C LEU A 460 14.99 -15.65 27.76
N LYS A 461 14.37 -14.54 27.35
CA LYS A 461 12.92 -14.47 27.12
C LYS A 461 12.50 -15.06 25.77
N PHE A 462 13.35 -14.91 24.76
CA PHE A 462 13.10 -15.36 23.38
C PHE A 462 14.22 -16.30 22.91
N PRO A 463 14.34 -17.51 23.49
CA PRO A 463 15.41 -18.45 23.16
C PRO A 463 15.34 -18.99 21.71
N SER A 464 14.21 -18.80 21.04
CA SER A 464 13.98 -19.05 19.61
C SER A 464 13.48 -17.80 18.87
N GLY A 465 13.78 -16.59 19.37
CA GLY A 465 13.40 -15.32 18.77
C GLY A 465 14.11 -15.01 17.46
N LYS A 466 13.53 -14.10 16.68
CA LYS A 466 14.00 -13.71 15.34
C LYS A 466 15.40 -13.09 15.35
N PHE A 467 15.80 -12.45 16.45
CA PHE A 467 17.01 -11.61 16.51
C PHE A 467 18.14 -12.19 17.38
N ILE A 468 18.12 -13.49 17.70
CA ILE A 468 19.12 -14.13 18.57
C ILE A 468 20.56 -13.87 18.11
N THR A 469 20.85 -14.06 16.83
CA THR A 469 22.21 -13.88 16.29
C THR A 469 22.69 -12.45 16.48
N THR A 470 21.84 -11.48 16.18
CA THR A 470 22.14 -10.06 16.35
C THR A 470 22.27 -9.68 17.82
N ALA A 471 21.38 -10.17 18.69
CA ALA A 471 21.44 -9.91 20.13
C ALA A 471 22.73 -10.45 20.76
N LYS A 472 23.18 -11.65 20.37
CA LYS A 472 24.47 -12.21 20.81
C LYS A 472 25.64 -11.32 20.38
N ALA A 473 25.63 -10.82 19.15
CA ALA A 473 26.66 -9.92 18.64
C ALA A 473 26.68 -8.55 19.36
N LYS A 474 25.55 -8.11 19.94
CA LYS A 474 25.49 -6.87 20.74
C LYS A 474 26.05 -7.01 22.15
N ILE A 475 26.19 -8.23 22.66
CA ILE A 475 26.72 -8.50 24.01
C ILE A 475 28.24 -8.60 24.00
N GLN A 476 28.80 -9.11 22.90
CA GLN A 476 30.24 -9.18 22.62
C GLN A 476 30.80 -7.78 22.37
#